data_AF-A0A832TVX6-F1
#
_entry.id   AF-A0A832TVX6-F1
#
_cell.length_a   1.000
_cell.length_b   1.000
_cell.length_c   1.000
_cell.angle_alpha   90.00
_cell.angle_beta   90.00
_cell.angle_gamma   90.00
#
_symmetry.space_group_name_H-M   'P 1'
#
loop_
_entity.id
_entity.type
_entity.pdbx_description
1 polymer ?
#
loop_
_entity_poly.entity_id
_entity_poly.type
_entity_poly.pdbx_seq_one_letter_code
_entity_poly.pdbx_strand_id
1 'polypeptide(L)'
;CDLGGIEIFASPLVVKVLATLAEAGLESGRTPSRITISSVEESGDGTLAVILEDDSGGITDEDRATFFERRHGHTHGYGFWLAREILSLTGITVSESGTEGEGCRFELVVPPGYWRRL
;
A
#
# COMPACT_ATOMS: atom_id res chain seq x y z
N CYS A 1 5.82 -6.86 10.53
CA CYS A 1 6.36 -7.45 9.29
C CYS A 1 7.85 -7.20 9.30
N ASP A 2 8.67 -8.24 9.14
CA ASP A 2 10.13 -8.10 8.98
C ASP A 2 10.42 -7.89 7.49
N LEU A 3 11.01 -6.76 7.15
CA LEU A 3 11.43 -6.41 5.79
C LEU A 3 12.96 -6.45 5.66
N GLY A 4 13.59 -7.50 6.18
CA GLY A 4 15.04 -7.67 6.09
C GLY A 4 15.78 -6.79 7.09
N GLY A 5 15.40 -6.87 8.36
CA GLY A 5 16.05 -6.13 9.44
C GLY A 5 15.42 -4.77 9.73
N ILE A 6 14.16 -4.57 9.36
CA ILE A 6 13.37 -3.39 9.70
C ILE A 6 12.09 -3.82 10.41
N GLU A 7 11.78 -3.14 11.51
CA GLU A 7 10.51 -3.25 12.21
C GLU A 7 9.71 -1.96 12.08
N ILE A 8 8.40 -2.11 11.88
CA ILE A 8 7.45 -1.00 11.76
C ILE A 8 6.39 -1.16 12.85
N PHE A 9 6.18 -0.09 13.61
CA PHE A 9 5.07 0.06 14.52
C PHE A 9 3.82 0.45 13.73
N ALA A 10 2.89 -0.48 13.59
CA ALA A 10 1.64 -0.29 12.88
C ALA A 10 0.46 -0.86 13.68
N SER A 11 -0.75 -0.47 13.29
CA SER A 11 -1.98 -1.07 13.81
C SER A 11 -1.96 -2.60 13.66
N PRO A 12 -2.53 -3.38 14.60
CA PRO A 12 -2.70 -4.83 14.43
C PRO A 12 -3.44 -5.23 13.15
N LEU A 13 -4.24 -4.31 12.60
CA LEU A 13 -4.98 -4.51 11.35
C LEU A 13 -4.14 -4.30 10.09
N VAL A 14 -2.84 -3.95 10.21
CA VAL A 14 -1.96 -3.70 9.05
C VAL A 14 -1.86 -4.92 8.13
N VAL A 15 -1.98 -6.14 8.65
CA VAL A 15 -2.00 -7.35 7.83
C VAL A 15 -3.19 -7.35 6.86
N LYS A 16 -4.36 -6.87 7.31
CA LYS A 16 -5.54 -6.73 6.46
C LYS A 16 -5.34 -5.63 5.42
N VAL A 17 -4.66 -4.53 5.80
CA VAL A 17 -4.28 -3.48 4.85
C VAL A 17 -3.41 -4.03 3.73
N LEU A 18 -2.33 -4.74 4.07
CA LEU A 18 -1.42 -5.31 3.08
C LEU A 18 -2.14 -6.32 2.17
N ALA A 19 -3.04 -7.15 2.73
CA ALA A 19 -3.87 -8.06 1.93
C ALA A 19 -4.77 -7.32 0.95
N THR A 20 -5.47 -6.28 1.41
CA THR A 20 -6.31 -5.44 0.55
C THR A 20 -5.51 -4.79 -0.58
N LEU A 21 -4.32 -4.26 -0.30
CA LEU A 21 -3.45 -3.68 -1.35
C LEU A 21 -2.97 -4.74 -2.36
N ALA A 22 -2.61 -5.94 -1.89
CA ALA A 22 -2.22 -7.04 -2.78
C ALA A 22 -3.38 -7.57 -3.63
N GLU A 23 -4.61 -7.51 -3.12
CA GLU A 23 -5.82 -7.90 -3.85
C GLU A 23 -6.18 -6.90 -4.96
N ALA A 24 -5.78 -5.63 -4.84
CA ALA A 24 -6.06 -4.60 -5.84
C ALA A 24 -5.62 -4.99 -7.26
N GLY A 25 -4.41 -5.54 -7.39
CA GLY A 25 -3.89 -5.99 -8.67
C GLY A 25 -4.69 -7.16 -9.28
N LEU A 26 -5.33 -7.99 -8.46
CA LEU A 26 -6.12 -9.13 -8.93
C LEU A 26 -7.42 -8.71 -9.62
N GLU A 27 -7.97 -7.55 -9.28
CA GLU A 27 -9.19 -7.01 -9.91
C GLU A 27 -8.99 -6.70 -11.40
N SER A 28 -7.75 -6.46 -11.83
CA SER A 28 -7.39 -6.27 -13.24
C SER A 28 -7.63 -7.51 -14.13
N GLY A 29 -7.92 -8.68 -13.52
CA GLY A 29 -8.09 -9.95 -14.23
C GLY A 29 -6.77 -10.61 -14.66
N ARG A 30 -5.63 -9.97 -14.41
CA ARG A 30 -4.30 -10.54 -14.60
C ARG A 30 -3.72 -10.98 -13.26
N THR A 31 -3.51 -12.28 -13.11
CA THR A 31 -2.80 -12.82 -11.94
C THR A 31 -1.33 -12.36 -12.00
N PRO A 32 -0.81 -11.68 -10.96
CA PRO A 32 0.59 -11.31 -10.91
C PRO A 32 1.46 -12.56 -10.84
N SER A 33 2.56 -12.57 -11.58
CA SER A 33 3.58 -13.60 -11.49
C SER A 33 4.54 -13.34 -10.32
N ARG A 34 4.61 -12.09 -9.85
CA ARG A 34 5.48 -11.67 -8.76
C ARG A 34 4.83 -10.54 -7.95
N ILE A 35 4.95 -10.65 -6.63
CA ILE A 35 4.70 -9.56 -5.68
C ILE A 35 6.00 -9.30 -4.93
N THR A 36 6.41 -8.04 -4.87
CA THR A 36 7.65 -7.61 -4.20
C THR A 36 7.30 -6.63 -3.10
N ILE A 37 7.93 -6.78 -1.94
CA ILE A 37 7.89 -5.78 -0.88
C ILE A 37 9.32 -5.32 -0.63
N SER A 38 9.54 -4.02 -0.72
CA SER A 38 10.84 -3.40 -0.48
C SER A 38 10.70 -2.21 0.47
N SER A 39 11.83 -1.72 0.97
CA SER A 39 11.85 -0.59 1.89
C SER A 39 13.03 0.33 1.57
N VAL A 40 12.79 1.64 1.60
CA VAL A 40 13.79 2.68 1.35
C VAL A 40 13.74 3.69 2.48
N GLU A 41 14.89 3.97 3.10
CA GLU A 41 15.02 5.07 4.07
C GLU A 41 15.13 6.38 3.29
N GLU A 42 14.19 7.29 3.50
CA GLU A 42 14.20 8.58 2.83
C GLU A 42 15.25 9.50 3.45
N SER A 43 16.05 10.11 2.57
CA SER A 43 17.14 10.98 3.00
C SER A 43 16.60 12.35 3.44
N GLY A 44 16.60 12.61 4.75
CA GLY A 44 16.46 13.96 5.30
C GLY A 44 15.38 14.13 6.37
N ASP A 45 14.24 13.44 6.25
CA ASP A 45 13.12 13.56 7.20
C ASP A 45 12.99 12.36 8.16
N GLY A 46 13.78 11.30 7.93
CA GLY A 46 13.79 10.09 8.75
C GLY A 46 12.57 9.20 8.53
N THR A 47 11.84 9.39 7.44
CA THR A 47 10.75 8.51 7.05
C THR A 47 11.27 7.23 6.37
N LEU A 48 10.44 6.20 6.39
CA LEU A 48 10.69 4.94 5.69
C LEU A 48 9.57 4.73 4.67
N ALA A 49 9.92 4.64 3.39
CA ALA A 49 9.01 4.21 2.35
C ALA A 49 9.00 2.67 2.28
N VAL A 50 7.83 2.06 2.44
CA VAL A 50 7.61 0.63 2.16
C VAL A 50 6.83 0.52 0.87
N ILE A 51 7.40 -0.18 -0.10
CA ILE A 51 6.89 -0.25 -1.46
C ILE A 51 6.36 -1.66 -1.70
N LEU A 52 5.09 -1.77 -2.06
CA LEU A 52 4.45 -3.01 -2.51
C LEU A 52 4.20 -2.91 -4.00
N GLU A 53 4.82 -3.81 -4.76
CA GLU A 53 4.74 -3.84 -6.22
C GLU A 53 4.32 -5.22 -6.70
N ASP A 54 3.46 -5.24 -7.72
CA ASP A 54 3.13 -6.44 -8.48
C ASP A 54 3.23 -6.20 -9.99
N ASP A 55 3.18 -7.27 -10.78
CA ASP A 55 3.15 -7.22 -12.25
C ASP A 55 1.78 -7.61 -12.80
N SER A 56 0.71 -7.23 -12.09
CA SER A 56 -0.68 -7.41 -12.52
C SER A 56 -1.05 -6.45 -13.66
N GLY A 57 -2.35 -6.31 -13.97
CA GLY A 57 -2.84 -5.33 -14.95
C GLY A 57 -2.94 -3.91 -14.38
N GLY A 58 -2.65 -3.70 -13.10
CA GLY A 58 -2.68 -2.38 -12.47
C GLY A 58 -4.09 -1.84 -12.23
N ILE A 59 -4.15 -0.59 -11.79
CA ILE A 59 -5.39 0.18 -11.59
C ILE A 59 -5.55 1.14 -12.76
N THR A 60 -6.77 1.26 -13.28
CA THR A 60 -7.08 2.20 -14.37
C THR A 60 -6.86 3.63 -13.91
N ASP A 61 -6.47 4.52 -14.82
CA ASP A 61 -6.27 5.93 -14.46
C ASP A 61 -7.57 6.61 -13.95
N GLU A 62 -8.73 6.15 -14.43
CA GLU A 62 -10.04 6.59 -13.96
C GLU A 62 -10.30 6.21 -12.49
N ASP A 63 -9.98 4.97 -12.11
CA ASP A 63 -10.21 4.49 -10.75
C ASP A 63 -9.17 5.00 -9.76
N ARG A 64 -7.92 5.19 -10.20
CA ARG A 64 -6.80 5.64 -9.37
C ARG A 64 -7.10 6.94 -8.62
N ALA A 65 -7.72 7.90 -9.30
CA ALA A 65 -8.04 9.22 -8.74
C ALA A 65 -8.93 9.14 -7.49
N THR A 66 -9.75 8.09 -7.37
CA THR A 66 -10.73 7.93 -6.29
C THR A 66 -10.56 6.60 -5.55
N PHE A 67 -9.43 5.93 -5.76
CA PHE A 67 -9.15 4.57 -5.27
C PHE A 67 -9.22 4.46 -3.74
N PHE A 68 -8.75 5.49 -3.03
CA PHE A 68 -8.80 5.58 -1.57
C PHE A 68 -10.00 6.40 -1.05
N GLU A 69 -10.91 6.84 -1.92
CA GLU A 69 -12.07 7.62 -1.51
C GLU A 69 -13.23 6.73 -1.07
N ARG A 70 -14.02 7.26 -0.12
CA ARG A 70 -15.22 6.56 0.36
C ARG A 70 -16.32 6.62 -0.69
N ARG A 71 -16.39 5.63 -1.58
CA ARG A 71 -17.52 5.50 -2.52
C ARG A 71 -18.74 4.87 -1.81
N HIS A 72 -19.92 5.50 -1.93
CA HIS A 72 -21.19 4.94 -1.44
C HIS A 72 -21.74 3.93 -2.46
N GLY A 73 -22.10 2.72 -2.03
CA GLY A 73 -22.90 1.78 -2.82
C GLY A 73 -22.16 0.63 -3.53
N HIS A 74 -20.83 0.58 -3.51
CA HIS A 74 -20.04 -0.52 -4.10
C HIS A 74 -19.16 -1.20 -3.06
N THR A 75 -19.17 -2.52 -3.03
CA THR A 75 -18.42 -3.37 -2.08
C THR A 75 -16.89 -3.18 -2.16
N HIS A 76 -16.38 -2.77 -3.32
CA HIS A 76 -14.94 -2.74 -3.64
C HIS A 76 -14.22 -1.48 -3.10
N GLY A 77 -14.89 -0.33 -2.95
CA GLY A 77 -14.24 0.92 -2.49
C GLY A 77 -14.09 1.05 -0.96
N TYR A 78 -14.80 0.23 -0.18
CA TYR A 78 -14.77 0.33 1.28
C TYR A 78 -13.45 -0.21 1.88
N GLY A 79 -12.87 -1.24 1.25
CA GLY A 79 -11.62 -1.87 1.71
C GLY A 79 -10.44 -0.91 1.68
N PHE A 80 -10.22 -0.25 0.54
CA PHE A 80 -9.12 0.69 0.34
C PHE A 80 -9.26 1.96 1.18
N TRP A 81 -10.47 2.51 1.28
CA TRP A 81 -10.73 3.62 2.20
C TRP A 81 -10.40 3.23 3.64
N LEU A 82 -10.91 2.09 4.13
CA LEU A 82 -10.65 1.62 5.48
C LEU A 82 -9.16 1.34 5.70
N ALA A 83 -8.46 0.83 4.69
CA ALA A 83 -7.02 0.62 4.74
C ALA A 83 -6.28 1.94 5.00
N ARG A 84 -6.65 3.02 4.29
CA ARG A 84 -6.10 4.36 4.54
C ARG A 84 -6.41 4.84 5.96
N GLU A 85 -7.63 4.66 6.45
CA GLU A 85 -7.99 5.06 7.83
C GLU A 85 -7.25 4.25 8.91
N ILE A 86 -6.96 2.98 8.66
CA ILE A 86 -6.17 2.15 9.59
C ILE A 86 -4.72 2.65 9.66
N LEU A 87 -4.12 2.97 8.52
CA LEU A 87 -2.74 3.46 8.44
C LEU A 87 -2.59 4.85 9.08
N SER A 88 -3.60 5.70 8.92
CA SER A 88 -3.58 7.05 9.48
C SER A 88 -3.54 7.09 11.01
N LEU A 89 -3.97 6.02 11.69
CA LEU A 89 -3.87 5.88 13.16
C LEU A 89 -2.42 5.97 13.67
N THR A 90 -1.46 5.54 12.86
CA THR A 90 -0.02 5.62 13.17
C THR A 90 0.69 6.67 12.33
N GLY A 91 -0.05 7.56 11.66
CA GLY A 91 0.49 8.58 10.78
C GLY A 91 1.11 8.01 9.49
N ILE A 92 0.88 6.75 9.16
CA ILE A 92 1.36 6.14 7.92
C ILE A 92 0.45 6.62 6.79
N THR A 93 1.04 7.10 5.71
CA THR A 93 0.30 7.45 4.49
C THR A 93 0.41 6.35 3.46
N VAL A 94 -0.53 6.31 2.52
CA VAL A 94 -0.52 5.38 1.38
C VAL A 94 -0.82 6.13 0.10
N SER A 95 -0.06 5.84 -0.95
CA SER A 95 -0.31 6.31 -2.31
C SER A 95 -0.18 5.13 -3.28
N GLU A 96 -0.78 5.29 -4.47
CA GLU A 96 -0.64 4.35 -5.58
C GLU A 96 -0.04 5.11 -6.77
N SER A 97 0.96 4.50 -7.40
CA SER A 97 1.83 5.13 -8.40
C SER A 97 2.23 4.17 -9.53
N GLY A 98 1.51 3.06 -9.71
CA GLY A 98 1.75 2.07 -10.75
C GLY A 98 1.37 2.57 -12.15
N THR A 99 1.47 1.73 -13.16
CA THR A 99 1.07 2.10 -14.52
C THR A 99 0.00 1.12 -14.98
N GLU A 100 -1.10 1.64 -15.53
CA GLU A 100 -2.15 0.78 -16.10
C GLU A 100 -1.53 -0.18 -17.12
N GLY A 101 -1.76 -1.48 -16.94
CA GLY A 101 -1.20 -2.56 -17.75
C GLY A 101 0.19 -3.07 -17.32
N GLU A 102 0.92 -2.36 -16.46
CA GLU A 102 2.26 -2.76 -15.98
C GLU A 102 2.26 -3.34 -14.56
N GLY A 103 1.27 -2.97 -13.74
CA GLY A 103 1.08 -3.48 -12.38
C GLY A 103 0.71 -2.38 -11.39
N CYS A 104 0.52 -2.79 -10.13
CA CYS A 104 0.26 -1.87 -9.02
C CYS A 104 1.57 -1.50 -8.33
N ARG A 105 1.70 -0.23 -7.90
CA ARG A 105 2.79 0.23 -7.03
C ARG A 105 2.24 1.06 -5.88
N PHE A 106 2.13 0.46 -4.71
CA PHE A 106 1.72 1.14 -3.49
C PHE A 106 2.93 1.56 -2.67
N GLU A 107 2.91 2.81 -2.21
CA GLU A 107 3.95 3.37 -1.34
C GLU A 107 3.35 3.74 0.01
N LEU A 108 3.87 3.11 1.05
CA LEU A 108 3.50 3.35 2.44
C LEU A 108 4.60 4.16 3.12
N VAL A 109 4.34 5.43 3.43
CA VAL A 109 5.34 6.28 4.10
C VAL A 109 5.14 6.20 5.60
N VAL A 110 6.11 5.61 6.28
CA VAL A 110 6.13 5.45 7.74
C VAL A 110 6.90 6.61 8.37
N PRO A 111 6.29 7.35 9.32
CA PRO A 111 6.94 8.48 9.96
C PRO A 111 8.11 8.06 10.87
N PRO A 112 9.08 8.96 11.13
CA PRO A 112 10.16 8.70 12.08
C PRO A 112 9.60 8.32 13.46
N GLY A 113 10.27 7.39 14.14
CA GLY A 113 9.84 6.86 15.44
C GLY A 113 8.77 5.76 15.37
N TYR A 114 8.19 5.52 14.19
CA TYR A 114 7.29 4.38 13.92
C TYR A 114 7.99 3.25 13.17
N TRP A 115 9.29 3.33 13.00
CA TRP A 115 10.10 2.25 12.47
C TRP A 115 11.48 2.25 13.13
N ARG A 116 12.18 1.11 13.05
CA ARG A 116 13.57 0.99 13.45
C ARG A 116 14.27 -0.09 12.64
N ARG A 117 15.59 0.02 12.55
CA ARG A 117 16.46 -1.06 12.11
C ARG A 117 16.72 -2.02 13.27
N LEU A 118 16.68 -3.32 12.99
CA LEU A 118 17.07 -4.39 13.93
C LEU A 118 18.59 -4.51 14.05
#